data_AF-A0A348V5H1-F1
#
_entry.id   AF-A0A348V5H1-F1
#
_cell.length_a   1.000
_cell.length_b   1.000
_cell.length_c   1.000
_cell.angle_alpha   90.00
_cell.angle_beta   90.00
_cell.angle_gamma   90.00
#
_symmetry.space_group_name_H-M   'P 1'
#
loop_
_entity.id
_entity.type
_entity.pdbx_description
1 polymer ?
#
loop_
_entity_poly.entity_id
_entity_poly.type
_entity_poly.pdbx_seq_one_letter_code
_entity_poly.pdbx_strand_id
1 'polypeptide(L)' 'QFRPRILSCYYVLDEDKYIYLDEREMGDRTWTANRICYYQAIPSGEINKNPNLLPQNPFR' A
#
# COMPACT_ATOMS: atom_id res chain seq x y z
N GLN A 1 -9.06 7.15 -8.74
CA GLN A 1 -8.36 6.00 -9.33
C GLN A 1 -7.26 5.56 -8.38
N PHE A 2 -7.20 4.28 -8.00
CA PHE A 2 -6.10 3.75 -7.18
C PHE A 2 -4.79 3.86 -7.97
N ARG A 3 -3.75 4.42 -7.36
CA ARG A 3 -2.40 4.42 -7.92
C ARG A 3 -1.49 3.66 -6.97
N PRO A 4 -0.83 2.58 -7.42
CA PRO A 4 0.09 1.84 -6.57
C PRO A 4 1.22 2.77 -6.11
N ARG A 5 1.73 2.52 -4.91
CA ARG A 5 2.97 3.14 -4.44
C ARG A 5 4.15 2.25 -4.74
N ILE A 6 5.26 2.87 -5.08
CA ILE A 6 6.52 2.20 -5.41
C ILE A 6 7.62 2.77 -4.53
N LEU A 7 8.60 1.92 -4.21
CA LEU A 7 9.82 2.34 -3.54
C LEU A 7 10.84 2.75 -4.60
N SER A 8 10.99 4.05 -4.82
CA SER A 8 11.93 4.60 -5.79
C SER A 8 13.31 4.75 -5.16
N CYS A 9 14.35 4.30 -5.87
CA CYS A 9 15.73 4.44 -5.43
C CYS A 9 16.40 5.62 -6.13
N TYR A 10 16.95 6.55 -5.35
CA TYR A 10 17.70 7.69 -5.85
C TYR A 10 19.11 7.70 -5.28
N TYR A 11 20.06 8.11 -6.10
CA TYR A 11 21.44 8.32 -5.67
C TYR A 11 21.68 9.82 -5.50
N VAL A 12 22.09 10.22 -4.30
CA VAL A 12 22.40 11.60 -3.96
C VAL A 12 23.89 11.82 -4.18
N LEU A 13 24.23 12.53 -5.26
CA LEU A 13 25.62 12.76 -5.68
C LEU A 13 26.46 13.49 -4.62
N ASP A 14 25.85 14.44 -3.90
CA ASP A 14 26.53 15.25 -2.88
C ASP A 14 26.86 14.44 -1.61
N GLU A 15 26.06 13.42 -1.30
CA GLU A 15 26.21 12.62 -0.07
C GLU A 15 26.82 11.22 -0.31
N ASP A 16 27.07 10.85 -1.57
CA ASP A 16 27.52 9.51 -2.01
C ASP A 16 26.69 8.36 -1.40
N LYS A 17 25.36 8.53 -1.39
CA LYS A 17 24.42 7.61 -0.74
C LYS A 17 23.17 7.36 -1.55
N TYR A 18 22.57 6.20 -1.30
CA TYR A 18 21.25 5.86 -1.81
C TYR A 18 20.17 6.22 -0.80
N ILE A 19 19.10 6.85 -1.29
CA ILE A 19 17.86 7.08 -0.55
C ILE A 19 16.72 6.36 -1.24
N TYR A 20 15.75 5.93 -0.44
CA TYR A 20 14.53 5.33 -0.93
C TYR A 20 13.34 6.20 -0.57
N LEU A 21 12.49 6.50 -1.55
CA LEU A 21 11.29 7.31 -1.39
C LEU A 21 10.04 6.46 -1.64
N ASP A 22 9.03 6.62 -0.79
CA ASP A 22 7.68 6.06 -1.00
C ASP A 22 6.90 7.00 -1.92
N GLU A 23 6.84 6.67 -3.20
CA GLU A 23 6.26 7.53 -4.23
C GLU A 23 5.05 6.89 -4.91
N ARG A 24 4.26 7.72 -5.58
CA ARG A 24 3.21 7.23 -6.47
C ARG A 24 3.83 6.73 -7.76
N GLU A 25 3.34 5.60 -8.26
CA GLU A 25 3.69 5.11 -9.58
C GLU A 25 3.24 6.13 -10.65
N MET A 26 4.18 6.52 -11.51
CA MET A 26 4.01 7.55 -12.55
C MET A 26 3.99 6.95 -13.97
N GLY A 27 4.40 5.69 -14.14
CA GLY A 27 4.61 5.05 -15.42
C GLY A 27 3.38 4.35 -15.98
N ASP A 28 2.20 4.62 -15.42
CA ASP A 28 0.92 3.95 -15.72
C ASP A 28 1.09 2.42 -15.85
N ARG A 29 1.98 1.83 -15.03
CA ARG A 29 2.25 0.40 -15.10
C ARG A 29 0.99 -0.35 -14.69
N THR A 30 0.53 -1.21 -15.59
CA THR A 30 -0.61 -2.09 -15.32
C THR A 30 -0.22 -3.09 -14.23
N TRP A 31 -0.71 -2.85 -13.02
CA TRP A 31 -0.53 -3.75 -11.88
C TRP A 31 -1.71 -4.72 -11.80
N THR A 32 -1.44 -6.03 -11.90
CA THR A 32 -2.48 -7.07 -11.87
C THR A 32 -2.86 -7.52 -10.47
N ALA A 33 -2.12 -7.13 -9.43
CA ALA A 33 -2.46 -7.54 -8.08
C ALA A 33 -3.70 -6.79 -7.56
N ASN A 34 -4.59 -7.55 -6.92
CA ASN A 34 -5.85 -7.04 -6.42
C ASN A 34 -5.62 -6.01 -5.29
N ARG A 35 -6.46 -4.98 -5.20
CA ARG A 35 -6.44 -3.99 -4.10
C ARG A 35 -6.48 -4.64 -2.70
N ILE A 36 -7.09 -5.82 -2.59
CA ILE A 36 -7.13 -6.62 -1.35
C ILE A 36 -5.72 -6.97 -0.86
N CYS A 37 -4.74 -7.14 -1.74
CA CYS A 37 -3.37 -7.50 -1.35
C CYS A 37 -2.66 -6.42 -0.51
N TYR A 38 -3.15 -5.18 -0.50
CA TYR A 38 -2.60 -4.09 0.33
C TYR A 38 -3.13 -4.09 1.76
N TYR A 39 -4.18 -4.86 2.05
CA TYR A 39 -4.84 -4.84 3.34
C TYR A 39 -4.83 -6.22 3.98
N GLN A 40 -4.44 -6.26 5.25
CA GLN A 40 -4.68 -7.44 6.07
C GLN A 40 -6.13 -7.46 6.55
N ALA A 41 -6.74 -8.64 6.54
CA ALA A 41 -8.03 -8.87 7.17
C ALA A 41 -7.91 -8.59 8.68
N ILE A 42 -8.82 -7.78 9.24
CA ILE A 42 -8.99 -7.62 10.69
C ILE A 42 -9.30 -9.00 11.30
N PRO A 43 -8.60 -9.43 12.36
CA PRO A 43 -8.88 -10.72 13.00
C PRO A 43 -10.34 -10.84 13.45
N SER A 44 -10.97 -11.99 13.20
CA SER A 44 -12.39 -12.21 13.53
C SER A 44 -12.71 -12.04 15.02
N GLY A 45 -11.74 -12.33 15.90
CA GLY A 45 -11.87 -12.13 17.34
C GLY A 45 -11.97 -10.66 17.76
N GLU A 46 -11.43 -9.73 16.97
CA GLU A 46 -11.55 -8.29 17.23
C GLU A 46 -12.83 -7.70 16.62
N ILE A 47 -13.26 -8.20 15.46
CA ILE A 47 -14.53 -7.80 14.83
C ILE A 47 -15.72 -8.06 15.76
N ASN A 48 -15.75 -9.23 16.39
CA ASN A 48 -16.83 -9.61 17.30
C ASN A 48 -16.92 -8.73 18.56
N LYS A 49 -15.85 -8.00 18.90
CA LYS A 49 -15.83 -7.08 20.05
C LYS A 49 -16.37 -5.70 19.71
N ASN A 50 -16.32 -5.29 18.43
CA ASN A 50 -16.76 -3.97 18.01
C ASN A 50 -17.54 -4.03 16.69
N PRO A 51 -18.88 -3.90 16.72
CA PRO A 51 -19.71 -3.97 15.53
C PRO A 51 -19.46 -2.84 14.52
N ASN A 52 -18.80 -1.74 14.93
CA ASN A 52 -18.43 -0.64 14.05
C ASN A 52 -17.19 -0.93 13.19
N LEU A 53 -16.52 -2.07 13.40
CA LEU A 53 -15.41 -2.54 12.56
C LEU A 53 -15.90 -3.23 11.27
N LEU A 54 -17.22 -3.37 11.13
CA LEU A 54 -17.83 -3.80 9.88
C LEU A 54 -18.09 -2.58 8.98
N PRO A 55 -17.85 -2.71 7.67
CA PRO A 55 -17.43 -3.94 7.02
C PRO A 55 -15.88 -4.06 7.03
N GLN A 56 -15.35 -5.28 6.90
CA GLN A 56 -13.92 -5.60 6.97
C GLN A 56 -12.99 -4.73 6.09
N ASN A 57 -11.71 -4.53 6.45
CA ASN A 57 -10.72 -3.86 5.57
C ASN A 57 -10.85 -4.28 4.08
N PRO A 58 -10.75 -3.31 3.15
CA PRO A 58 -11.66 -3.15 1.99
C PRO A 58 -11.42 -4.16 0.86
N PHE A 59 -12.44 -4.77 0.22
CA PHE A 59 -13.63 -4.31 -0.52
C PHE A 59 -13.39 -3.85 -1.96
N ARG A 60 -14.14 -4.51 -2.86
CA ARG A 60 -14.20 -4.47 -4.32
C ARG A 60 -13.55 -3.29 -5.06
#